data_AF-A0A7K1X3S8-F1
#
_entry.id   AF-A0A7K1X3S8-F1
#
_cell.length_a   1.000
_cell.length_b   1.000
_cell.length_c   1.000
_cell.angle_alpha   90.00
_cell.angle_beta   90.00
_cell.angle_gamma   90.00
#
_symmetry.space_group_name_H-M   'P 1'
#
loop_
_entity.id
_entity.type
_entity.pdbx_description
1 polymer ?
#
loop_
_entity_poly.entity_id
_entity_poly.type
_entity_poly.pdbx_seq_one_letter_code
_entity_poly.pdbx_strand_id
1 'polypeptide(L)'
;MDLFGENADWEIKLKPILKKYKGKKHPLEYHSIYQLLVMVILSAQDSDANINTIAPKLFEKYPTLKSISQTDLETFTSYVTKVRNHSTKAKWILEIAKIIKNDTDIPLNMYDLTALKGIGRKSANVILREANKPAEGIIADLHVIRVAPRIGIIKESKDGNKVEKDLMQVLPKNIWSEIGMAISFHGREICRPKPKCPECVLTDICLYYNTVVIKN
;
A
#
# COMPACT_ATOMS: atom_id res chain seq x y z
N MET A 1 -33.07 -3.58 -5.44
CA MET A 1 -32.19 -4.27 -4.47
C MET A 1 -31.00 -3.36 -4.29
N ASP A 2 -30.94 -2.67 -3.16
CA ASP A 2 -29.87 -1.72 -2.88
C ASP A 2 -28.59 -2.49 -2.56
N LEU A 3 -27.86 -2.86 -3.62
CA LEU A 3 -26.68 -3.74 -3.57
C LEU A 3 -25.47 -3.08 -2.86
N PHE A 4 -25.57 -1.78 -2.58
CA PHE A 4 -24.53 -0.98 -1.92
C PHE A 4 -25.06 -0.35 -0.63
N GLY A 5 -26.24 -0.80 -0.17
CA GLY A 5 -27.09 -0.10 0.78
C GLY A 5 -26.52 0.12 2.17
N GLU A 6 -26.97 1.22 2.75
CA GLU A 6 -26.53 1.99 3.91
C GLU A 6 -26.55 1.26 5.28
N ASN A 7 -26.62 -0.08 5.30
CA ASN A 7 -26.74 -0.88 6.54
C ASN A 7 -25.96 -2.22 6.48
N ALA A 8 -24.93 -2.34 5.65
CA ALA A 8 -24.04 -3.48 5.73
C ALA A 8 -23.11 -3.32 6.94
N ASP A 9 -23.22 -4.23 7.93
CA ASP A 9 -22.22 -4.35 8.99
C ASP A 9 -20.92 -4.91 8.42
N TRP A 10 -20.19 -4.06 7.70
CA TRP A 10 -18.93 -4.39 7.06
C TRP A 10 -17.86 -4.75 8.07
N GLU A 11 -17.93 -4.22 9.30
CA GLU A 11 -17.03 -4.60 10.37
C GLU A 11 -17.19 -6.09 10.73
N ILE A 12 -18.42 -6.56 10.91
CA ILE A 12 -18.70 -7.99 11.14
C ILE A 12 -18.32 -8.81 9.90
N LYS A 13 -18.75 -8.39 8.71
CA LYS A 13 -18.54 -9.14 7.46
C LYS A 13 -17.06 -9.30 7.11
N LEU A 14 -16.23 -8.29 7.37
CA LEU A 14 -14.79 -8.30 7.06
C LEU A 14 -13.93 -8.84 8.22
N LYS A 15 -14.54 -9.14 9.37
CA LYS A 15 -13.86 -9.74 10.53
C LYS A 15 -13.00 -10.96 10.18
N PRO A 16 -13.39 -11.90 9.30
CA PRO A 16 -12.55 -13.05 8.97
C PRO A 16 -11.20 -12.67 8.34
N ILE A 17 -11.17 -11.71 7.41
CA ILE A 17 -9.90 -11.26 6.80
C ILE A 17 -9.11 -10.35 7.73
N LEU A 18 -9.78 -9.51 8.52
CA LEU A 18 -9.11 -8.69 9.53
C LEU A 18 -8.43 -9.59 10.57
N LYS A 19 -9.11 -10.64 11.07
CA LYS A 19 -8.51 -11.62 11.99
C LYS A 19 -7.28 -12.31 11.38
N LYS A 20 -7.31 -12.62 10.08
CA LYS A 20 -6.22 -13.31 9.39
C LYS A 20 -5.00 -12.42 9.15
N TYR A 21 -5.19 -11.13 8.88
CA TYR A 21 -4.12 -10.25 8.38
C TYR A 21 -3.80 -9.03 9.24
N LYS A 22 -4.58 -8.74 10.29
CA LYS A 22 -4.33 -7.60 11.20
C LYS A 22 -2.92 -7.69 11.78
N GLY A 23 -2.21 -6.56 11.74
CA GLY A 23 -0.84 -6.47 12.24
C GLY A 23 0.22 -7.11 11.34
N LYS A 24 -0.15 -7.70 10.19
CA LYS A 24 0.83 -8.17 9.21
C LYS A 24 1.56 -6.96 8.62
N LYS A 25 2.89 -6.95 8.78
CA LYS A 25 3.78 -5.88 8.27
C LYS A 25 3.71 -5.78 6.75
N HIS A 26 3.93 -4.59 6.18
CA HIS A 26 4.03 -4.43 4.73
C HIS A 26 5.10 -5.39 4.13
N PRO A 27 4.92 -5.94 2.92
CA PRO A 27 5.89 -6.85 2.27
C PRO A 27 7.29 -6.28 1.99
N LEU A 28 7.51 -4.98 2.21
CA LEU A 28 8.82 -4.36 2.02
C LEU A 28 9.63 -4.59 3.29
N GLU A 29 10.86 -5.07 3.15
CA GLU A 29 11.74 -5.46 4.26
C GLU A 29 12.53 -4.26 4.81
N TYR A 30 11.81 -3.29 5.36
CA TYR A 30 12.39 -2.07 5.95
C TYR A 30 12.69 -2.23 7.46
N HIS A 31 13.70 -1.50 7.93
CA HIS A 31 14.11 -1.46 9.34
C HIS A 31 13.91 -0.09 10.01
N SER A 32 13.56 0.94 9.24
CA SER A 32 13.21 2.28 9.74
C SER A 32 12.22 2.99 8.81
N ILE A 33 11.63 4.10 9.26
CA ILE A 33 10.73 4.93 8.44
C ILE A 33 11.48 5.56 7.26
N TYR A 34 12.75 5.93 7.46
CA TYR A 34 13.64 6.34 6.38
C TYR A 34 13.75 5.28 5.28
N GLN A 35 14.06 4.03 5.66
CA GLN A 35 14.15 2.94 4.68
C GLN A 35 12.81 2.72 3.98
N LEU A 36 11.70 2.72 4.75
CA LEU A 36 10.37 2.55 4.18
C LEU A 36 10.05 3.64 3.16
N LEU A 37 10.31 4.92 3.47
CA LEU A 37 10.10 6.06 2.58
C LEU A 37 10.82 5.87 1.24
N VAL A 38 12.10 5.52 1.29
CA VAL A 38 12.90 5.26 0.08
C VAL A 38 12.34 4.05 -0.68
N MET A 39 12.05 2.95 0.01
CA MET A 39 11.54 1.71 -0.62
C MET A 39 10.17 1.90 -1.27
N VAL A 40 9.25 2.70 -0.70
CA VAL A 40 7.94 2.95 -1.32
C VAL A 40 8.03 3.84 -2.56
N ILE A 41 9.01 4.75 -2.64
CA ILE A 41 9.28 5.51 -3.87
C ILE A 41 9.86 4.55 -4.93
N LEU A 42 10.80 3.69 -4.54
CA LEU A 42 11.40 2.72 -5.44
C LEU A 42 10.41 1.67 -5.94
N SER A 43 9.45 1.24 -5.12
CA SER A 43 8.47 0.22 -5.49
C SER A 43 7.34 0.71 -6.41
N ALA A 44 7.25 2.01 -6.69
CA ALA A 44 6.24 2.53 -7.63
C ALA A 44 6.39 1.87 -9.02
N GLN A 45 5.41 1.06 -9.42
CA GLN A 45 5.44 0.25 -10.66
C GLN A 45 6.55 -0.80 -10.72
N ASP A 46 7.05 -1.23 -9.56
CA ASP A 46 8.04 -2.30 -9.42
C ASP A 46 7.52 -3.32 -8.39
N SER A 47 8.14 -4.49 -8.32
CA SER A 47 7.74 -5.52 -7.36
C SER A 47 8.42 -5.31 -6.01
N ASP A 48 7.68 -5.57 -4.92
CA ASP A 48 8.25 -5.54 -3.56
C ASP A 48 9.47 -6.48 -3.46
N ALA A 49 9.41 -7.64 -4.12
CA ALA A 49 10.51 -8.60 -4.18
C ALA A 49 11.78 -8.03 -4.82
N ASN A 50 11.68 -7.34 -5.97
CA ASN A 50 12.84 -6.69 -6.60
C ASN A 50 13.46 -5.64 -5.67
N ILE A 51 12.62 -4.81 -5.04
CA ILE A 51 13.10 -3.78 -4.10
C ILE A 51 13.79 -4.40 -2.88
N ASN A 52 13.25 -5.49 -2.32
CA ASN A 52 13.88 -6.21 -1.21
C ASN A 52 15.26 -6.78 -1.61
N THR A 53 15.51 -7.14 -2.87
CA THR A 53 16.86 -7.57 -3.30
C THR A 53 17.88 -6.43 -3.39
N ILE A 54 17.40 -5.19 -3.59
CA ILE A 54 18.25 -4.01 -3.81
C ILE A 54 18.54 -3.30 -2.48
N ALA A 55 17.55 -3.26 -1.58
CA ALA A 55 17.59 -2.52 -0.33
C ALA A 55 18.80 -2.81 0.58
N PRO A 56 19.27 -4.05 0.79
CA PRO A 56 20.37 -4.32 1.70
C PRO A 56 21.65 -3.55 1.36
N LYS A 57 22.12 -3.65 0.12
CA LYS A 57 23.33 -2.93 -0.34
C LYS A 57 23.14 -1.42 -0.37
N LEU A 58 21.94 -0.96 -0.73
CA LEU A 58 21.62 0.46 -0.74
C LEU A 58 21.72 1.05 0.68
N PHE A 59 21.11 0.41 1.68
CA PHE A 59 21.07 0.92 3.05
C PHE A 59 22.32 0.61 3.87
N GLU A 60 23.14 -0.36 3.45
CA GLU A 60 24.51 -0.50 3.95
C GLU A 60 25.36 0.73 3.55
N LYS A 61 25.27 1.15 2.28
CA LYS A 61 25.96 2.36 1.80
C LYS A 61 25.37 3.64 2.38
N TYR A 62 24.06 3.67 2.52
CA TYR A 62 23.30 4.83 2.98
C TYR A 62 22.50 4.46 4.24
N PRO A 63 23.11 4.43 5.43
CA PRO A 63 22.43 4.02 6.66
C PRO A 63 21.38 5.02 7.15
N THR A 64 21.42 6.27 6.67
CA THR A 64 20.53 7.35 7.08
C THR A 64 20.11 8.23 5.90
N LEU A 65 19.03 8.97 6.04
CA LEU A 65 18.63 9.98 5.06
C LEU A 65 19.71 11.06 4.89
N LYS A 66 20.45 11.38 5.95
CA LYS A 66 21.58 12.33 5.90
C LYS A 66 22.67 11.86 4.96
N SER A 67 23.00 10.57 4.98
CA SER A 67 24.00 10.00 4.06
C SER A 67 23.57 10.09 2.59
N ILE A 68 22.26 9.96 2.30
CA ILE A 68 21.71 10.22 0.96
C ILE A 68 21.82 11.72 0.61
N SER A 69 21.57 12.62 1.55
CA SER A 69 21.60 14.06 1.28
C SER A 69 22.98 14.58 0.83
N GLN A 70 24.04 13.81 1.13
CA GLN A 70 25.44 14.14 0.87
C GLN A 70 26.03 13.45 -0.37
N THR A 71 25.28 12.56 -1.04
CA THR A 71 25.74 11.89 -2.26
C THR A 71 25.30 12.63 -3.51
N ASP A 72 26.03 12.41 -4.61
CA ASP A 72 25.63 12.86 -5.94
C ASP A 72 24.66 11.87 -6.61
N LEU A 73 24.03 12.33 -7.70
CA LEU A 73 23.04 11.57 -8.45
C LEU A 73 23.60 10.33 -9.13
N GLU A 74 24.81 10.40 -9.67
CA GLU A 74 25.42 9.28 -10.40
C GLU A 74 25.72 8.13 -9.45
N THR A 75 26.40 8.43 -8.34
CA THR A 75 26.72 7.45 -7.30
C THR A 75 25.44 6.80 -6.76
N PHE A 76 24.42 7.58 -6.39
CA PHE A 76 23.17 7.01 -5.88
C PHE A 76 22.46 6.15 -6.93
N THR A 77 22.40 6.63 -8.18
CA THR A 77 21.71 5.93 -9.27
C THR A 77 22.32 4.55 -9.55
N SER A 78 23.64 4.40 -9.38
CA SER A 78 24.34 3.11 -9.56
C SER A 78 23.77 1.97 -8.69
N TYR A 79 23.25 2.29 -7.50
CA TYR A 79 22.64 1.32 -6.57
C TYR A 79 21.21 0.92 -6.95
N VAL A 80 20.52 1.73 -7.76
CA VAL A 80 19.10 1.54 -8.09
C VAL A 80 18.86 1.27 -9.59
N THR A 81 19.89 0.98 -10.37
CA THR A 81 19.79 0.73 -11.82
C THR A 81 18.78 -0.36 -12.21
N LYS A 82 18.59 -1.36 -11.34
CA LYS A 82 17.61 -2.46 -11.50
C LYS A 82 16.17 -2.07 -11.16
N VAL A 83 15.93 -0.85 -10.67
CA VAL A 83 14.61 -0.32 -10.39
C VAL A 83 14.02 0.29 -11.67
N ARG A 84 12.75 0.01 -11.95
CA ARG A 84 12.02 0.64 -13.05
C ARG A 84 11.94 2.16 -12.84
N ASN A 85 12.20 2.95 -13.88
CA ASN A 85 12.20 4.42 -13.83
C ASN A 85 13.18 4.99 -12.78
N HIS A 86 14.30 4.29 -12.54
CA HIS A 86 15.26 4.64 -11.48
C HIS A 86 15.80 6.06 -11.58
N SER A 87 16.05 6.59 -12.79
CA SER A 87 16.65 7.92 -12.95
C SER A 87 15.77 9.02 -12.36
N THR A 88 14.45 8.92 -12.54
CA THR A 88 13.48 9.87 -11.97
C THR A 88 13.35 9.68 -10.45
N LYS A 89 13.26 8.42 -10.00
CA LYS A 89 13.13 8.09 -8.57
C LYS A 89 14.37 8.51 -7.77
N ALA A 90 15.57 8.32 -8.32
CA ALA A 90 16.83 8.76 -7.73
C ALA A 90 16.85 10.28 -7.51
N LYS A 91 16.42 11.06 -8.51
CA LYS A 91 16.29 12.51 -8.38
C LYS A 91 15.32 12.90 -7.25
N TRP A 92 14.14 12.28 -7.19
CA TRP A 92 13.17 12.54 -6.12
C TRP A 92 13.72 12.22 -4.74
N ILE A 93 14.34 11.05 -4.57
CA ILE A 93 14.91 10.62 -3.28
C ILE A 93 16.01 11.59 -2.82
N LEU A 94 16.89 12.05 -3.72
CA LEU A 94 17.94 13.01 -3.38
C LEU A 94 17.38 14.39 -3.03
N GLU A 95 16.36 14.87 -3.75
CA GLU A 95 15.67 16.12 -3.42
C GLU A 95 15.02 16.05 -2.04
N ILE A 96 14.30 14.96 -1.75
CA ILE A 96 13.67 14.71 -0.44
C ILE A 96 14.73 14.67 0.65
N ALA A 97 15.83 13.94 0.44
CA ALA A 97 16.91 13.84 1.41
C ALA A 97 17.58 15.19 1.69
N LYS A 98 17.72 16.07 0.69
CA LYS A 98 18.26 17.43 0.87
C LYS A 98 17.34 18.34 1.68
N ILE A 99 16.02 18.17 1.55
CA ILE A 99 15.00 18.94 2.28
C ILE A 99 14.91 18.48 3.73
N ILE A 100 14.70 17.18 3.94
CA ILE A 100 14.42 16.61 5.28
C ILE A 100 15.69 16.41 6.09
N LYS A 101 16.77 15.92 5.46
CA LYS A 101 18.10 15.63 6.04
C LYS A 101 18.14 14.55 7.13
N ASN A 102 17.32 14.62 8.17
CA ASN A 102 17.34 13.67 9.28
C ASN A 102 16.14 12.72 9.24
N ASP A 103 16.33 11.48 9.65
CA ASP A 103 15.28 10.46 9.69
C ASP A 103 14.11 10.85 10.60
N THR A 104 14.37 11.60 11.67
CA THR A 104 13.37 12.10 12.63
C THR A 104 12.47 13.18 12.05
N ASP A 105 12.90 13.84 10.99
CA ASP A 105 12.21 15.00 10.40
C ASP A 105 11.27 14.56 9.25
N ILE A 106 11.18 13.25 8.99
CA ILE A 106 10.24 12.70 8.01
C ILE A 106 8.81 13.01 8.48
N PRO A 107 8.00 13.72 7.67
CA PRO A 107 6.65 14.07 8.07
C PRO A 107 5.79 12.82 8.17
N LEU A 108 4.94 12.78 9.20
CA LEU A 108 4.04 11.66 9.49
C LEU A 108 2.58 12.13 9.49
N ASN A 109 2.21 12.88 8.46
CA ASN A 109 0.84 13.28 8.12
C ASN A 109 0.63 13.22 6.60
N MET A 110 -0.63 13.08 6.17
CA MET A 110 -0.97 12.90 4.75
C MET A 110 -0.58 14.10 3.87
N TYR A 111 -0.81 15.32 4.35
CA TYR A 111 -0.59 16.55 3.59
C TYR A 111 0.88 16.69 3.18
N ASP A 112 1.78 16.64 4.16
CA ASP A 112 3.22 16.80 3.92
C ASP A 112 3.82 15.60 3.17
N LEU A 113 3.38 14.37 3.47
CA LEU A 113 3.85 13.18 2.75
C LEU A 113 3.51 13.25 1.27
N THR A 114 2.28 13.67 0.92
CA THR A 114 1.84 13.76 -0.49
C THR A 114 2.42 14.96 -1.24
N ALA A 115 3.03 15.92 -0.53
CA ALA A 115 3.83 16.98 -1.14
C ALA A 115 5.21 16.48 -1.60
N LEU A 116 5.69 15.34 -1.09
CA LEU A 116 6.97 14.74 -1.50
C LEU A 116 6.84 14.09 -2.89
N LYS A 117 7.78 14.41 -3.80
CA LYS A 117 7.77 13.84 -5.14
C LYS A 117 7.87 12.30 -5.09
N GLY A 118 7.00 11.64 -5.85
CA GLY A 118 6.93 10.17 -5.87
C GLY A 118 6.07 9.55 -4.76
N ILE A 119 5.54 10.34 -3.83
CA ILE A 119 4.62 9.88 -2.80
C ILE A 119 3.20 10.34 -3.13
N GLY A 120 2.35 9.40 -3.56
CA GLY A 120 0.90 9.60 -3.65
C GLY A 120 0.18 9.11 -2.38
N ARG A 121 -1.14 9.30 -2.32
CA ARG A 121 -1.98 8.92 -1.16
C ARG A 121 -1.80 7.45 -0.73
N LYS A 122 -1.75 6.51 -1.67
CA LYS A 122 -1.49 5.10 -1.38
C LYS A 122 -0.18 4.90 -0.63
N SER A 123 0.90 5.54 -1.08
CA SER A 123 2.22 5.42 -0.44
C SER A 123 2.25 6.12 0.91
N ALA A 124 1.61 7.28 1.03
CA ALA A 124 1.47 7.99 2.30
C ALA A 124 0.69 7.15 3.34
N ASN A 125 -0.44 6.55 2.95
CA ASN A 125 -1.19 5.64 3.83
C ASN A 125 -0.36 4.43 4.28
N VAL A 126 0.50 3.87 3.41
CA VAL A 126 1.46 2.81 3.81
C VAL A 126 2.42 3.34 4.87
N ILE A 127 3.07 4.48 4.64
CA ILE A 127 4.02 5.07 5.60
C ILE A 127 3.34 5.35 6.94
N LEU A 128 2.15 5.96 6.93
CA LEU A 128 1.41 6.29 8.16
C LEU A 128 1.03 5.02 8.94
N ARG A 129 0.54 3.98 8.26
CA ARG A 129 0.22 2.69 8.89
C ARG A 129 1.44 2.08 9.56
N GLU A 130 2.53 1.94 8.81
CA GLU A 130 3.75 1.30 9.31
C GLU A 130 4.46 2.14 10.38
N ALA A 131 4.22 3.45 10.42
CA ALA A 131 4.64 4.36 11.48
C ALA A 131 3.68 4.41 12.70
N ASN A 132 2.67 3.55 12.74
CA ASN A 132 1.63 3.51 13.78
C ASN A 132 0.92 4.86 13.99
N LYS A 133 0.64 5.59 12.91
CA LYS A 133 -0.14 6.83 12.95
C LYS A 133 -1.61 6.56 12.68
N PRO A 134 -2.52 7.43 13.18
CA PRO A 134 -3.94 7.34 12.86
C PRO A 134 -4.18 7.28 11.35
N ALA A 135 -5.09 6.43 10.92
CA ALA A 135 -5.44 6.33 9.51
C ALA A 135 -6.16 7.60 9.03
N GLU A 136 -5.60 8.25 8.02
CA GLU A 136 -6.24 9.34 7.27
C GLU A 136 -6.96 8.84 6.01
N GLY A 137 -6.77 7.57 5.67
CA GLY A 137 -7.40 6.92 4.53
C GLY A 137 -7.10 5.42 4.49
N ILE A 138 -7.52 4.78 3.40
CA ILE A 138 -7.40 3.33 3.20
C ILE A 138 -6.41 3.09 2.06
N ILE A 139 -5.46 2.17 2.28
CA ILE A 139 -4.50 1.76 1.25
C ILE A 139 -5.27 1.11 0.10
N ALA A 140 -5.21 1.70 -1.10
CA ALA A 140 -5.85 1.22 -2.31
C ALA A 140 -4.81 0.89 -3.38
N ASP A 141 -4.22 -0.30 -3.31
CA ASP A 141 -3.31 -0.83 -4.33
C ASP A 141 -4.05 -1.62 -5.42
N LEU A 142 -3.31 -2.21 -6.37
CA LEU A 142 -3.89 -3.02 -7.45
C LEU A 142 -4.68 -4.24 -6.96
N HIS A 143 -4.37 -4.75 -5.77
CA HIS A 143 -5.10 -5.87 -5.18
C HIS A 143 -6.41 -5.38 -4.59
N VAL A 144 -6.39 -4.27 -3.86
CA VAL A 144 -7.60 -3.63 -3.32
C VAL A 144 -8.55 -3.19 -4.43
N ILE A 145 -8.02 -2.54 -5.46
CA ILE A 145 -8.76 -2.14 -6.68
C ILE A 145 -9.50 -3.33 -7.30
N ARG A 146 -8.90 -4.52 -7.31
CA ARG A 146 -9.55 -5.73 -7.84
C ARG A 146 -10.52 -6.36 -6.86
N VAL A 147 -10.15 -6.47 -5.58
CA VAL A 147 -10.82 -7.34 -4.61
C VAL A 147 -12.02 -6.65 -3.97
N ALA A 148 -11.95 -5.35 -3.67
CA ALA A 148 -13.06 -4.66 -3.02
C ALA A 148 -14.36 -4.69 -3.85
N PRO A 149 -14.34 -4.48 -5.18
CA PRO A 149 -15.54 -4.66 -6.01
C PRO A 149 -15.99 -6.12 -6.12
N ARG A 150 -15.06 -7.09 -6.14
CA ARG A 150 -15.41 -8.52 -6.14
C ARG A 150 -16.15 -8.94 -4.88
N ILE A 151 -15.76 -8.43 -3.71
CA ILE A 151 -16.50 -8.65 -2.47
C ILE A 151 -17.87 -7.97 -2.54
N GLY A 152 -17.97 -6.83 -3.23
CA GLY A 152 -19.18 -6.02 -3.34
C GLY A 152 -19.20 -4.83 -2.38
N ILE A 153 -18.05 -4.40 -1.87
CA ILE A 153 -17.95 -3.26 -0.94
C ILE A 153 -18.20 -1.94 -1.67
N ILE A 154 -17.66 -1.83 -2.90
CA ILE A 154 -17.73 -0.65 -3.75
C ILE A 154 -17.96 -1.07 -5.20
N LYS A 155 -18.25 -0.10 -6.07
CA LYS A 155 -18.29 -0.33 -7.52
C LYS A 155 -16.88 -0.44 -8.11
N GLU A 156 -16.77 -1.04 -9.29
CA GLU A 156 -15.49 -1.14 -10.00
C GLU A 156 -14.95 0.24 -10.38
N SER A 157 -13.64 0.42 -10.17
CA SER A 157 -12.89 1.61 -10.57
C SER A 157 -11.43 1.22 -10.79
N LYS A 158 -10.77 1.84 -11.76
CA LYS A 158 -9.31 1.70 -11.98
C LYS A 158 -8.49 2.78 -11.27
N ASP A 159 -9.15 3.82 -10.74
CA ASP A 159 -8.51 4.91 -10.02
C ASP A 159 -8.45 4.58 -8.52
N GLY A 160 -7.23 4.41 -8.01
CA GLY A 160 -6.97 4.13 -6.60
C GLY A 160 -7.44 5.22 -5.64
N ASN A 161 -7.39 6.50 -6.04
CA ASN A 161 -7.88 7.59 -5.20
C ASN A 161 -9.40 7.56 -5.08
N LYS A 162 -10.08 7.18 -6.17
CA LYS A 162 -11.53 6.94 -6.14
C LYS A 162 -11.87 5.74 -5.28
N VAL A 163 -11.16 4.62 -5.44
CA VAL A 163 -11.35 3.41 -4.61
C VAL A 163 -11.15 3.71 -3.13
N GLU A 164 -10.12 4.46 -2.76
CA GLU A 164 -9.89 4.90 -1.38
C GLU A 164 -11.10 5.69 -0.84
N LYS A 165 -11.58 6.70 -1.59
CA LYS A 165 -12.72 7.53 -1.19
C LYS A 165 -14.01 6.73 -1.03
N ASP A 166 -14.31 5.86 -2.00
CA ASP A 166 -15.51 5.03 -1.96
C ASP A 166 -15.47 4.06 -0.76
N LEU A 167 -14.29 3.50 -0.45
CA LEU A 167 -14.10 2.65 0.73
C LEU A 167 -14.27 3.44 2.04
N MET A 168 -13.75 4.66 2.12
CA MET A 168 -13.89 5.53 3.30
C MET A 168 -15.34 5.95 3.55
N GLN A 169 -16.16 6.05 2.51
CA GLN A 169 -17.58 6.38 2.66
C GLN A 169 -18.39 5.21 3.23
N VAL A 170 -17.99 3.97 2.94
CA VAL A 170 -18.77 2.77 3.24
C VAL A 170 -18.25 2.03 4.47
N LEU A 171 -16.96 2.11 4.77
CA LEU A 171 -16.33 1.36 5.86
C LEU A 171 -16.15 2.20 7.13
N PRO A 172 -16.36 1.63 8.32
CA PRO A 172 -16.19 2.37 9.57
C PRO A 172 -14.72 2.72 9.82
N LYS A 173 -14.47 3.92 10.37
CA LYS A 173 -13.12 4.50 10.48
C LYS A 173 -12.15 3.68 11.35
N ASN A 174 -12.67 2.94 12.33
CA ASN A 174 -11.91 2.09 13.24
C ASN A 174 -11.12 0.96 12.54
N ILE A 175 -11.52 0.53 11.33
CA ILE A 175 -10.82 -0.52 10.58
C ILE A 175 -9.92 0.00 9.45
N TRP A 176 -9.89 1.30 9.18
CA TRP A 176 -9.21 1.86 8.00
C TRP A 176 -7.71 1.55 7.95
N SER A 177 -7.02 1.54 9.09
CA SER A 177 -5.58 1.26 9.17
C SER A 177 -5.21 -0.16 8.74
N GLU A 178 -6.13 -1.12 8.88
CA GLU A 178 -5.85 -2.54 8.63
C GLU A 178 -6.53 -3.06 7.37
N ILE A 179 -7.74 -2.58 7.05
CA ILE A 179 -8.57 -3.22 6.04
C ILE A 179 -7.95 -3.19 4.64
N GLY A 180 -7.31 -2.09 4.26
CA GLY A 180 -6.63 -1.97 2.96
C GLY A 180 -5.51 -3.01 2.81
N MET A 181 -4.69 -3.19 3.84
CA MET A 181 -3.64 -4.21 3.83
C MET A 181 -4.19 -5.63 3.91
N ALA A 182 -5.24 -5.86 4.71
CA ALA A 182 -5.90 -7.16 4.78
C ALA A 182 -6.46 -7.59 3.41
N ILE A 183 -7.13 -6.66 2.71
CA ILE A 183 -7.62 -6.89 1.34
C ILE A 183 -6.45 -7.09 0.37
N SER A 184 -5.36 -6.33 0.50
CA SER A 184 -4.17 -6.51 -0.36
C SER A 184 -3.57 -7.91 -0.21
N PHE A 185 -3.33 -8.36 1.03
CA PHE A 185 -2.86 -9.72 1.31
C PHE A 185 -3.83 -10.79 0.81
N HIS A 186 -5.13 -10.61 1.07
CA HIS A 186 -6.15 -11.52 0.57
C HIS A 186 -6.12 -11.61 -0.98
N GLY A 187 -5.93 -10.48 -1.65
CA GLY A 187 -5.80 -10.43 -3.11
C GLY A 187 -4.51 -11.06 -3.65
N ARG A 188 -3.42 -11.05 -2.88
CA ARG A 188 -2.16 -11.73 -3.24
C ARG A 188 -2.28 -13.25 -3.10
N GLU A 189 -2.89 -13.71 -2.01
CA GLU A 189 -2.89 -15.12 -1.62
C GLU A 189 -4.10 -15.91 -2.18
N ILE A 190 -5.31 -15.34 -2.10
CA ILE A 190 -6.57 -16.05 -2.35
C ILE A 190 -7.30 -15.46 -3.57
N CYS A 191 -7.66 -14.18 -3.53
CA CYS A 191 -8.43 -13.51 -4.58
C CYS A 191 -7.52 -12.98 -5.72
N ARG A 192 -6.73 -13.90 -6.28
CA ARG A 192 -5.86 -13.68 -7.46
C ARG A 192 -6.70 -13.45 -8.73
N PRO A 193 -6.12 -13.05 -9.88
CA PRO A 193 -6.88 -12.89 -11.13
C PRO A 193 -7.77 -14.10 -11.44
N LYS A 194 -7.22 -15.31 -11.32
CA LYS A 194 -7.97 -16.57 -11.14
C LYS A 194 -8.08 -16.88 -9.64
N PRO A 195 -9.22 -16.61 -8.99
CA PRO A 195 -9.34 -16.69 -7.53
C PRO A 195 -9.46 -18.14 -7.05
N LYS A 196 -8.98 -18.39 -5.84
CA LYS A 196 -9.14 -19.67 -5.12
C LYS A 196 -10.39 -19.64 -4.24
N CYS A 197 -11.57 -19.49 -4.86
CA CYS A 197 -12.83 -19.33 -4.12
C CYS A 197 -13.11 -20.45 -3.10
N PRO A 198 -12.82 -21.74 -3.37
CA PRO A 198 -13.01 -22.80 -2.37
C PRO A 198 -12.17 -22.63 -1.09
N GLU A 199 -11.07 -21.87 -1.14
CA GLU A 199 -10.19 -21.58 0.00
C GLU A 199 -10.54 -20.25 0.70
N CYS A 200 -11.57 -19.53 0.22
CA CYS A 200 -11.83 -18.15 0.62
C CYS A 200 -12.72 -18.05 1.87
N VAL A 201 -12.29 -17.25 2.85
CA VAL A 201 -13.02 -16.99 4.10
C VAL A 201 -14.14 -15.96 3.97
N LEU A 202 -14.34 -15.38 2.79
CA LEU A 202 -15.38 -14.37 2.51
C LEU A 202 -16.43 -14.87 1.50
N THR A 203 -16.40 -16.16 1.15
CA THR A 203 -17.25 -16.75 0.11
C THR A 203 -18.72 -16.42 0.30
N ASP A 204 -19.23 -16.54 1.53
CA ASP A 204 -20.65 -16.32 1.87
C ASP A 204 -21.13 -14.89 1.60
N ILE A 205 -20.23 -13.91 1.69
CA ILE A 205 -20.54 -12.49 1.48
C ILE A 205 -20.08 -11.95 0.12
N CYS A 206 -19.38 -12.76 -0.68
CA CYS A 206 -18.67 -12.29 -1.86
C CYS A 206 -19.61 -12.20 -3.07
N LEU A 207 -19.86 -10.98 -3.55
CA LEU A 207 -20.68 -10.74 -4.73
C LEU A 207 -20.20 -11.52 -5.96
N TYR A 208 -18.90 -11.52 -6.23
CA TYR A 208 -18.30 -12.22 -7.37
C TYR A 208 -18.53 -13.74 -7.31
N TYR A 209 -18.41 -14.35 -6.14
CA TYR A 209 -18.62 -15.78 -5.99
C TYR A 209 -20.07 -16.15 -6.30
N ASN A 210 -21.02 -15.41 -5.70
CA ASN A 210 -22.45 -15.65 -5.82
C ASN A 210 -23.02 -15.36 -7.21
N THR A 211 -22.33 -14.55 -8.03
CA THR A 211 -22.83 -14.12 -9.35
C THR A 211 -22.05 -14.71 -10.52
N VAL A 212 -20.77 -15.02 -10.35
CA VAL A 212 -19.88 -15.48 -11.43
C VAL A 212 -19.39 -16.92 -11.21
N VAL A 213 -19.18 -17.35 -9.97
CA VAL A 213 -18.58 -18.68 -9.72
C VAL A 213 -19.63 -19.77 -9.55
N ILE A 214 -20.68 -19.53 -8.76
CA ILE A 214 -21.76 -20.54 -8.58
C ILE A 214 -22.65 -20.64 -9.83
N LYS A 215 -22.81 -19.56 -10.59
CA LYS A 215 -23.69 -19.54 -11.77
C LYS A 215 -23.05 -20.13 -13.04
N ASN A 216 -21.78 -20.49 -12.99
CA ASN A 216 -21.03 -21.17 -14.04
C ASN A 216 -20.65 -22.58 -13.60
#